data_AF-A0A967SJ71-F1
#
_entry.id   AF-A0A967SJ71-F1
#
_cell.length_a   1.000
_cell.length_b   1.000
_cell.length_c   1.000
_cell.angle_alpha   90.00
_cell.angle_beta   90.00
_cell.angle_gamma   90.00
#
_symmetry.space_group_name_H-M   'P 1'
#
loop_
_entity.id
_entity.type
_entity.pdbx_description
1 polymer ?
#
loop_
_entity_poly.entity_id
_entity_poly.type
_entity_poly.pdbx_seq_one_letter_code
_entity_poly.pdbx_strand_id
1 'polypeptide(L)' 'REEFIPNDVVLDDDARVMILTGPNMAGKSTLLRQVGLIQLLAQIGSFVPAASARLPVTDRVFTRVGASD' A
#
# COMPACT_ATOMS: atom_id res chain seq x y z
N ARG A 1 11.30 -3.65 -20.47
CA ARG A 1 10.43 -3.76 -19.27
C ARG A 1 10.68 -2.48 -18.50
N GLU A 2 9.67 -1.63 -18.30
CA GLU A 2 9.86 -0.40 -17.53
C GLU A 2 10.14 -0.75 -16.07
N GLU A 3 11.04 0.00 -15.45
CA GLU A 3 11.41 -0.18 -14.05
C GLU A 3 10.30 0.35 -13.15
N PHE A 4 9.92 -0.42 -12.14
CA PHE A 4 8.96 0.02 -11.15
C PHE A 4 9.58 1.09 -10.26
N ILE A 5 8.93 2.24 -10.11
CA ILE A 5 9.39 3.28 -9.18
C ILE A 5 8.88 2.95 -7.77
N PRO A 6 9.76 2.65 -6.80
CA PRO A 6 9.36 2.38 -5.42
C PRO A 6 8.70 3.60 -4.77
N ASN A 7 7.77 3.37 -3.85
CA ASN A 7 7.10 4.44 -3.10
C ASN A 7 7.17 4.15 -1.60
N ASP A 8 7.50 5.18 -0.83
CA ASP A 8 7.47 5.15 0.63
C ASP A 8 6.07 5.46 1.16
N VAL A 9 5.69 4.82 2.27
CA VAL A 9 4.42 5.04 2.96
C VAL A 9 4.67 5.06 4.46
N VAL A 10 4.17 6.11 5.12
CA VAL A 10 4.20 6.26 6.58
C VAL A 10 2.77 6.48 7.06
N LEU A 11 2.32 5.63 7.97
CA LEU A 11 1.09 5.78 8.74
C LEU A 11 1.42 5.44 10.19
N ASP A 12 1.23 6.39 11.08
CA ASP A 12 1.58 6.27 12.49
C ASP A 12 0.45 6.78 13.38
N ASP A 13 0.74 7.04 14.65
CA ASP A 13 -0.24 7.49 15.64
C ASP A 13 -0.69 8.94 15.39
N ASP A 14 0.15 9.75 14.76
CA ASP A 14 -0.14 11.16 14.42
C ASP A 14 -0.86 11.28 13.08
N ALA A 15 -0.60 10.35 12.14
CA ALA A 15 -1.18 10.32 10.80
C ALA A 15 -1.69 8.93 10.40
N ARG A 16 -2.88 8.57 10.90
CA ARG A 16 -3.57 7.30 10.60
C ARG A 16 -4.24 7.23 9.23
N VAL A 17 -4.44 8.38 8.58
CA VAL A 17 -5.22 8.49 7.33
C VAL A 17 -4.42 9.26 6.28
N MET A 18 -4.28 8.67 5.09
CA MET A 18 -3.65 9.30 3.93
C MET A 18 -4.72 9.70 2.90
N ILE A 19 -4.79 10.99 2.56
CA ILE A 19 -5.59 11.48 1.43
C ILE A 19 -4.69 11.47 0.19
N LEU A 20 -4.91 10.51 -0.70
CA LEU A 20 -4.10 10.35 -1.92
C LEU A 20 -4.79 10.98 -3.13
N THR A 21 -4.24 12.09 -3.61
CA THR A 21 -4.73 12.82 -4.80
C THR A 21 -3.78 12.70 -5.98
N GLY A 22 -4.25 13.08 -7.17
CA GLY A 22 -3.43 13.14 -8.39
C GLY A 22 -4.21 12.75 -9.65
N PRO A 23 -3.66 12.97 -10.85
CA PRO A 23 -4.31 12.62 -12.13
C PRO A 23 -4.68 11.13 -12.23
N ASN A 24 -5.67 10.81 -13.06
CA ASN A 24 -5.92 9.42 -13.43
C ASN A 24 -4.65 8.79 -14.04
N MET A 25 -4.46 7.50 -13.79
CA MET A 25 -3.25 6.75 -14.19
C MET A 25 -1.93 7.17 -13.53
N ALA A 26 -1.93 8.12 -12.58
CA ALA A 26 -0.73 8.52 -11.83
C ALA A 26 -0.27 7.50 -10.75
N GLY A 27 -0.65 6.22 -10.87
CA GLY A 27 -0.18 5.17 -9.94
C GLY A 27 -0.91 5.10 -8.59
N LYS A 28 -1.94 5.91 -8.34
CA LYS A 28 -2.67 5.90 -7.05
C LYS A 28 -3.19 4.50 -6.65
N SER A 29 -3.87 3.81 -7.57
CA SER A 29 -4.35 2.44 -7.32
C SER A 29 -3.22 1.42 -7.19
N THR A 30 -2.06 1.70 -7.79
CA THR A 30 -0.85 0.88 -7.64
C THR A 30 -0.28 1.01 -6.23
N LEU A 31 -0.19 2.23 -5.69
CA LEU A 31 0.24 2.47 -4.31
C LEU A 31 -0.66 1.77 -3.29
N LEU A 32 -1.99 1.90 -3.44
CA LEU A 32 -2.96 1.24 -2.54
C LEU A 32 -2.81 -0.29 -2.55
N ARG A 33 -2.63 -0.90 -3.73
CA ARG A 33 -2.38 -2.34 -3.85
C ARG A 33 -1.02 -2.74 -3.29
N GLN A 34 0.02 -1.93 -3.49
CA GLN A 34 1.36 -2.17 -2.93
C GLN A 34 1.29 -2.31 -1.41
N VAL A 35 0.65 -1.36 -0.71
CA VAL A 35 0.49 -1.41 0.74
C VAL A 35 -0.25 -2.66 1.19
N GLY A 36 -1.37 -2.99 0.55
CA GLY A 36 -2.16 -4.18 0.89
C GLY A 36 -1.39 -5.50 0.68
N LEU A 37 -0.65 -5.62 -0.42
CA LEU A 37 0.16 -6.80 -0.70
C LEU A 37 1.34 -6.94 0.26
N ILE A 38 2.00 -5.83 0.61
CA ILE A 38 3.07 -5.82 1.61
C ILE A 38 2.54 -6.30 2.98
N GLN A 39 1.37 -5.83 3.40
CA GLN A 39 0.74 -6.27 4.67
C GLN A 39 0.45 -7.78 4.67
N LEU A 40 -0.10 -8.30 3.57
CA LEU A 40 -0.40 -9.73 3.43
C LEU A 40 0.88 -10.58 3.46
N LEU A 41 1.90 -10.21 2.69
CA LEU A 41 3.19 -10.93 2.65
C LEU A 41 3.86 -10.95 4.03
N ALA A 42 3.85 -9.83 4.74
CA ALA A 42 4.40 -9.76 6.10
C ALA A 42 3.65 -10.69 7.07
N GLN A 43 2.32 -10.72 7.02
CA GLN A 43 1.50 -11.53 7.94
C GLN A 43 1.55 -13.03 7.67
N ILE A 44 1.94 -13.47 6.47
CA ILE A 44 2.22 -14.89 6.18
C ILE A 44 3.67 -15.30 6.53
N GLY A 45 4.48 -14.36 7.04
CA GLY A 45 5.89 -14.60 7.39
C GLY A 45 6.87 -14.52 6.22
N SER A 46 6.47 -13.95 5.09
CA SER A 46 7.34 -13.76 3.93
C SER A 46 8.21 -12.51 4.06
N PHE A 47 9.34 -12.47 3.35
CA PHE A 47 9.96 -11.20 2.98
C PHE A 47 9.00 -10.37 2.14
N VAL A 48 9.14 -9.04 2.22
CA VAL A 48 8.33 -8.07 1.49
C VAL A 48 9.18 -7.28 0.49
N PRO A 49 8.61 -6.79 -0.63
CA PRO A 49 9.34 -6.02 -1.63
C PRO A 49 9.52 -4.56 -1.20
N ALA A 50 10.36 -4.33 -0.18
CA ALA A 50 10.73 -3.01 0.30
C ALA A 50 12.18 -3.01 0.83
N ALA A 51 12.84 -1.86 0.81
CA ALA A 51 14.16 -1.72 1.45
C ALA A 51 14.08 -1.91 2.98
N SER A 52 12.98 -1.45 3.58
CA SER A 52 12.62 -1.73 4.97
C SER A 52 11.10 -1.64 5.14
N ALA A 53 10.54 -2.36 6.12
CA ALA A 53 9.12 -2.28 6.45
C ALA A 53 8.92 -2.50 7.95
N ARG A 54 8.18 -1.60 8.60
CA ARG A 54 7.68 -1.75 9.98
C ARG A 54 6.16 -1.74 9.91
N LEU A 55 5.55 -2.88 10.19
CA LEU A 55 4.11 -3.10 9.99
C LEU A 55 3.49 -3.62 11.28
N PRO A 56 2.29 -3.15 11.67
CA PRO A 56 1.53 -3.77 12.75
C PRO A 56 0.93 -5.11 12.28
N VAL A 57 0.51 -5.95 13.22
CA VAL A 57 -0.40 -7.05 12.91
C VAL A 57 -1.81 -6.48 12.77
N THR A 58 -2.44 -6.70 11.63
CA THR A 58 -3.81 -6.28 11.34
C THR A 58 -4.74 -7.48 11.40
N ASP A 59 -5.94 -7.28 11.95
CA ASP A 59 -6.98 -8.29 11.99
C ASP A 59 -7.68 -8.43 10.64
N ARG A 60 -7.83 -7.31 9.90
CA ARG A 60 -8.58 -7.24 8.65
C ARG A 60 -7.96 -6.23 7.69
N VAL A 61 -7.99 -6.58 6.40
CA VAL A 61 -7.67 -5.67 5.28
C VAL A 61 -8.96 -5.42 4.51
N PHE A 62 -9.41 -4.18 4.49
CA PHE A 62 -10.58 -3.76 3.74
C PHE A 62 -10.17 -3.07 2.45
N THR A 63 -10.90 -3.34 1.37
CA THR A 63 -10.77 -2.61 0.11
C THR A 63 -12.15 -2.24 -0.40
N ARG A 64 -12.27 -1.02 -0.93
CA ARG A 64 -13.41 -0.60 -1.72
C ARG A 64 -12.88 0.11 -2.95
N VAL A 65 -12.90 -0.59 -4.07
CA VAL A 65 -12.59 0.01 -5.37
C VAL A 65 -13.90 0.55 -5.92
N GLY A 66 -13.92 1.82 -6.34
CA GLY A 66 -15.09 2.39 -6.99
C GLY A 66 -15.43 1.59 -8.24
N ALA A 67 -16.60 0.96 -8.27
CA ALA A 67 -17.15 0.36 -9.47
C ALA A 67 -17.78 1.48 -10.31
N SER A 68 -17.03 2.01 -11.27
CA SER A 68 -17.55 2.90 -12.32
C SER A 68 -16.58 2.86 -13.51
N ASP A 69 -16.34 1.67 -14.03
CA ASP A 69 -16.82 1.18 -15.33
C ASP A 69 -16.79 -0.36 -15.32
#